data_AF-A0A3D2W0E9-F1
#
_entry.id   AF-A0A3D2W0E9-F1
#
_cell.length_a   1.000
_cell.length_b   1.000
_cell.length_c   1.000
_cell.angle_alpha   90.00
_cell.angle_beta   90.00
_cell.angle_gamma   90.00
#
_symmetry.space_group_name_H-M   'P 1'
#
loop_
_entity.id
_entity.type
_entity.pdbx_description
1 polymer ?
#
loop_
_entity_poly.entity_id
_entity_poly.type
_entity_poly.pdbx_seq_one_letter_code
_entity_poly.pdbx_strand_id
1 'polypeptide(L)'
;MELLEFRRAHRITWRQLAARTGVPHSNLNAIAHGKRECSMETARKIEDATDGAVTTNDINRVRRHFLLTSDPRASLEASVDAA
;
A
#
# COMPACT_ATOMS: atom_id res chain seq x y z
N MET A 1 -0.21 -9.60 4.06
CA MET A 1 0.73 -8.72 4.81
C MET A 1 0.87 -7.43 4.02
N GLU A 2 0.92 -6.26 4.66
CA GLU A 2 1.06 -4.99 3.93
C GLU A 2 2.51 -4.68 3.56
N LEU A 3 2.71 -3.89 2.50
CA LEU A 3 4.05 -3.50 2.03
C LEU A 3 4.87 -2.77 3.11
N LEU A 4 4.21 -1.96 3.94
CA LEU A 4 4.85 -1.28 5.06
C LEU A 4 5.28 -2.25 6.17
N GLU A 5 4.48 -3.28 6.45
CA GLU A 5 4.77 -4.32 7.42
C GLU A 5 5.94 -5.18 6.95
N PHE A 6 5.93 -5.62 5.69
CA PHE A 6 7.04 -6.35 5.08
C PHE A 6 8.35 -5.59 5.22
N ARG A 7 8.35 -4.30 4.86
CA ARG A 7 9.55 -3.44 5.00
C ARG A 7 10.08 -3.42 6.44
N ARG A 8 9.19 -3.29 7.43
CA ARG A 8 9.54 -3.26 8.85
C ARG A 8 10.06 -4.61 9.34
N ALA A 9 9.39 -5.71 8.98
CA ALA A 9 9.76 -7.07 9.35
C ALA A 9 11.15 -7.46 8.82
N HIS A 10 11.46 -7.08 7.57
CA HIS A 10 12.74 -7.38 6.93
C HIS A 10 13.83 -6.33 7.19
N ARG A 11 13.54 -5.28 7.97
CA ARG A 11 14.48 -4.18 8.30
C ARG A 11 15.15 -3.55 7.07
N ILE A 12 14.43 -3.46 5.95
CA ILE A 12 14.93 -2.86 4.71
C ILE A 12 14.44 -1.42 4.55
N THR A 13 15.21 -0.61 3.85
CA THR A 13 14.81 0.75 3.47
C THR A 13 13.96 0.76 2.20
N TRP A 14 13.23 1.84 1.95
CA TRP A 14 12.52 2.02 0.68
C TRP A 14 13.46 2.04 -0.53
N ARG A 15 14.71 2.51 -0.36
CA ARG A 15 15.72 2.48 -1.43
C ARG A 15 16.16 1.07 -1.77
N GLN A 16 16.36 0.22 -0.76
CA GLN A 16 16.70 -1.19 -0.99
C GLN A 16 15.55 -1.93 -1.67
N LEU A 17 14.30 -1.67 -1.27
CA LEU A 17 13.14 -2.25 -1.92
C LEU A 17 12.96 -1.73 -3.37
N ALA A 18 13.26 -0.45 -3.61
CA ALA A 18 13.27 0.13 -4.94
C ALA A 18 14.29 -0.56 -5.86
N ALA A 19 15.49 -0.85 -5.34
CA ALA A 19 16.50 -1.59 -6.10
C ALA A 19 16.05 -3.01 -6.49
N ARG A 20 15.27 -3.69 -5.63
CA ARG A 20 14.73 -5.04 -5.90
C ARG A 20 13.58 -5.03 -6.90
N THR A 21 12.66 -4.07 -6.76
CA THR A 21 11.43 -3.98 -7.55
C THR A 21 11.61 -3.24 -8.89
N GLY A 22 12.67 -2.43 -9.01
CA GLY A 22 12.81 -1.46 -10.11
C GLY A 22 11.82 -0.29 -10.04
N VAL A 23 11.08 -0.14 -8.93
CA VAL A 23 10.07 0.91 -8.73
C VAL A 23 10.68 2.03 -7.87
N PRO A 24 10.51 3.31 -8.24
CA PRO A 24 11.03 4.42 -7.45
C PRO A 24 10.58 4.37 -5.98
N HIS A 25 11.49 4.66 -5.06
CA HIS A 25 11.21 4.59 -3.61
C HIS A 25 10.06 5.51 -3.14
N SER A 26 9.82 6.62 -3.85
CA SER A 26 8.72 7.56 -3.60
C SER A 26 7.38 6.95 -4.00
N ASN A 27 7.34 6.20 -5.10
CA ASN A 27 6.16 5.45 -5.51
C ASN A 27 5.86 4.32 -4.52
N LEU A 28 6.86 3.54 -4.12
CA LEU A 28 6.70 2.49 -3.10
C LEU A 28 6.14 3.05 -1.80
N ASN A 29 6.68 4.18 -1.33
CA ASN A 29 6.20 4.84 -0.11
C ASN A 29 4.74 5.33 -0.27
N ALA A 30 4.39 5.93 -1.41
CA ALA A 30 3.03 6.39 -1.65
C ALA A 30 2.02 5.22 -1.75
N ILE A 31 2.40 4.12 -2.39
CA ILE A 31 1.60 2.89 -2.50
C ILE A 31 1.41 2.25 -1.13
N ALA A 32 2.49 2.13 -0.34
CA ALA A 32 2.45 1.54 1.01
C ALA A 32 1.55 2.31 1.99
N HIS A 33 1.29 3.59 1.73
CA HIS A 33 0.36 4.42 2.51
C HIS A 33 -0.99 4.62 1.82
N GLY A 34 -1.26 3.94 0.70
CA GLY A 34 -2.50 4.05 -0.06
C GLY A 34 -2.71 5.41 -0.73
N LYS A 35 -1.71 6.30 -0.71
CA LYS A 35 -1.79 7.66 -1.28
C LYS A 35 -1.79 7.67 -2.81
N ARG A 36 -1.30 6.59 -3.43
CA ARG A 36 -1.23 6.42 -4.88
C ARG A 36 -1.88 5.12 -5.29
N GLU A 37 -2.57 5.14 -6.42
CA GLU A 37 -3.02 3.92 -7.09
C GLU A 37 -1.82 3.15 -7.64
N CYS A 38 -1.88 1.81 -7.51
CA CYS A 38 -0.83 0.93 -7.99
C CYS A 38 -1.26 0.31 -9.31
N SER A 39 -0.45 0.46 -10.36
CA SER A 39 -0.69 -0.27 -11.61
C SER A 39 -0.48 -1.77 -11.42
N MET A 40 -1.13 -2.60 -12.23
CA MET A 40 -0.97 -4.06 -12.21
C MET A 40 0.48 -4.49 -12.45
N GLU A 41 1.20 -3.80 -13.34
CA GLU A 41 2.63 -4.08 -13.58
C GLU A 41 3.47 -3.80 -12.32
N THR A 42 3.21 -2.68 -11.64
CA THR A 42 3.92 -2.33 -10.39
C THR A 42 3.59 -3.32 -9.28
N ALA A 43 2.33 -3.74 -9.17
CA ALA A 43 1.89 -4.71 -8.19
C ALA A 43 2.61 -6.06 -8.39
N ARG A 44 2.72 -6.55 -9.64
CA ARG A 44 3.49 -7.75 -9.96
C ARG A 44 4.96 -7.63 -9.58
N LYS A 45 5.63 -6.51 -9.92
CA LYS A 45 7.03 -6.29 -9.52
C LYS A 45 7.22 -6.31 -8.01
N ILE A 46 6.25 -5.80 -7.25
CA ILE A 46 6.28 -5.85 -5.78
C ILE A 46 6.06 -7.28 -5.29
N GLU A 47 5.09 -7.98 -5.85
CA GLU A 47 4.76 -9.37 -5.50
C GLU A 47 5.97 -10.29 -5.75
N ASP A 48 6.59 -10.20 -6.93
CA ASP A 48 7.80 -10.94 -7.29
C ASP A 48 8.98 -10.59 -6.36
N ALA A 49 9.23 -9.29 -6.11
CA ALA A 49 10.35 -8.85 -5.28
C ALA A 49 10.18 -9.18 -3.79
N THR A 50 8.96 -9.50 -3.36
CA THR A 50 8.64 -9.91 -1.99
C THR A 50 8.38 -11.41 -1.88
N ASP A 51 8.69 -12.19 -2.92
CA ASP A 51 8.49 -13.63 -2.98
C ASP A 51 7.04 -14.03 -2.65
N GLY A 52 6.07 -13.23 -3.10
CA GLY A 52 4.64 -13.41 -2.85
C GLY A 52 4.15 -12.99 -1.46
N ALA A 53 5.03 -12.48 -0.58
CA ALA A 53 4.63 -12.06 0.77
C ALA A 53 3.68 -10.85 0.77
N VAL A 54 3.82 -9.96 -0.22
CA VAL A 54 2.91 -8.83 -0.45
C VAL A 54 2.21 -9.02 -1.79
N THR A 55 0.92 -9.32 -1.73
CA THR A 55 0.13 -9.58 -2.94
C THR A 55 -0.52 -8.31 -3.50
N THR A 56 -0.95 -8.37 -4.76
CA THR A 56 -1.80 -7.33 -5.37
C THR A 56 -3.04 -7.01 -4.51
N ASN A 57 -3.64 -8.01 -3.86
CA ASN A 57 -4.80 -7.82 -2.98
C ASN A 57 -4.46 -7.04 -1.71
N ASP A 58 -3.28 -7.25 -1.12
CA ASP A 58 -2.82 -6.48 0.03
C ASP A 58 -2.65 -5.00 -0.32
N ILE A 59 -2.07 -4.71 -1.50
CA ILE A 59 -1.90 -3.33 -2.00
C ILE A 59 -3.26 -2.65 -2.20
N ASN A 60 -4.22 -3.34 -2.83
CA ASN A 60 -5.57 -2.81 -3.05
C ASN A 60 -6.34 -2.60 -1.74
N ARG A 61 -6.12 -3.44 -0.72
CA ARG A 61 -6.69 -3.27 0.61
C ARG A 61 -6.23 -1.96 1.26
N VAL A 62 -4.93 -1.67 1.22
CA VAL A 62 -4.37 -0.41 1.75
C VAL A 62 -4.98 0.81 1.05
N ARG A 63 -5.10 0.76 -0.29
CA ARG A 63 -5.71 1.86 -1.05
C ARG A 63 -7.17 2.07 -0.68
N ARG A 64 -7.97 1.00 -0.57
CA ARG A 64 -9.37 1.09 -0.15
C ARG A 64 -9.49 1.67 1.26
N HIS A 65 -8.67 1.21 2.21
CA HIS A 65 -8.65 1.76 3.55
C HIS A 65 -8.30 3.26 3.56
N PHE A 66 -7.29 3.67 2.79
CA PHE A 66 -6.94 5.08 2.65
C PHE A 66 -8.12 5.91 2.12
N LEU A 67 -8.83 5.44 1.09
CA LEU A 67 -9.97 6.16 0.52
C LEU A 67 -11.14 6.28 1.51
N LEU A 68 -11.44 5.21 2.27
CA LEU A 68 -12.51 5.23 3.27
C LEU A 68 -12.21 6.16 4.46
N THR A 69 -10.95 6.28 4.85
CA THR A 69 -10.53 7.07 6.01
C THR A 69 -10.12 8.51 5.67
N SER A 70 -9.75 8.77 4.42
CA SER A 70 -9.35 10.10 3.96
C SER A 70 -10.50 10.89 3.34
N ASP A 71 -11.69 10.30 3.20
CA ASP A 71 -12.90 11.00 2.78
C ASP A 71 -13.62 11.60 4.01
N PRO A 72 -13.61 12.93 4.19
CA PRO A 72 -14.29 13.57 5.30
C PRO A 72 -15.82 13.42 5.25
N ARG A 73 -16.42 13.11 4.09
CA ARG A 73 -17.87 12.85 3.99
C ARG A 73 -18.24 11.45 4.45
N ALA A 74 -17.42 10.44 4.16
CA ALA A 74 -17.65 9.06 4.61
C ALA A 74 -17.60 8.93 6.15
N SER A 75 -16.77 9.74 6.81
CA SER A 75 -16.69 9.80 8.28
C SER A 75 -17.94 10.44 8.92
N LEU A 76 -18.62 11.35 8.20
CA LEU A 76 -19.83 12.03 8.70
C LEU A 76 -21.05 11.11 8.63
N GLU A 77 -21.24 10.36 7.54
CA GLU A 77 -22.37 9.43 7.39
C GLU A 77 -22.32 8.28 8.42
N ALA A 78 -21.14 7.71 8.68
CA ALA A 78 -20.97 6.69 9.71
C ALA A 78 -21.25 7.19 11.15
N SER A 79 -21.21 8.50 11.37
CA SER A 79 -21.51 9.11 12.69
C SER A 79 -22.99 9.46 12.87
N VAL A 80 -23.76 9.60 11.79
CA VAL A 80 -25.18 9.97 11.83
C VAL A 80 -26.08 8.73 12.03
N ASP A 81 -25.68 7.55 11.56
CA ASP A 81 -26.42 6.29 11.77
C ASP A 81 -26.23 5.69 13.18
N ALA A 82 -25.36 6.26 14.00
CA ALA A 82 -25.08 5.81 15.37
C ALA A 82 -25.81 6.62 16.47
N ALA A 83 -26.71 7.54 16.08
CA ALA A 83 -27.46 8.43 16.97
C ALA A 83 -28.98 8.18 16.88
#